data_AF-A0A3C1UJC8-F1
#
_entry.id   AF-A0A3C1UJC8-F1
#
_cell.length_a   1.000
_cell.length_b   1.000
_cell.length_c   1.000
_cell.angle_alpha   90.00
_cell.angle_beta   90.00
_cell.angle_gamma   90.00
#
_symmetry.space_group_name_H-M   'P 1'
#
loop_
_entity.id
_entity.type
_entity.pdbx_description
1 polymer ?
#
loop_
_entity_poly.entity_id
_entity_poly.type
_entity_poly.pdbx_seq_one_letter_code
_entity_poly.pdbx_strand_id
1 'polypeptide(L)' 'IYLLERTNDAEHFGSIVRAFWFSIVTMTTIGYGDVTPTTSLGKILAIAFGIIGIVCVALLTANILEANSKFNELQSDAKV' A
#
# COMPACT_ATOMS: atom_id res chain seq x y z
N ILE A 1 4.06 -5.39 11.58
CA ILE A 1 4.88 -6.53 11.11
C ILE A 1 6.16 -6.73 11.93
N TYR A 2 6.98 -5.69 12.16
CA TYR A 2 8.18 -5.74 13.03
C TYR A 2 7.97 -6.52 14.34
N LEU A 3 6.98 -6.12 15.15
CA LEU A 3 6.74 -6.72 16.46
C LEU A 3 6.39 -8.22 16.40
N LEU A 4 5.81 -8.68 15.28
CA LEU A 4 5.37 -10.06 15.11
C LEU A 4 6.47 -10.97 14.55
N GLU A 5 7.34 -10.43 13.70
CA GLU A 5 8.34 -11.23 12.97
C GLU A 5 9.75 -11.09 13.55
N ARG A 6 10.05 -10.07 14.37
CA ARG A 6 11.41 -9.82 14.90
C ARG A 6 12.04 -10.99 15.66
N THR A 7 11.23 -11.90 16.22
CA THR A 7 11.70 -13.08 16.96
C THR A 7 11.94 -14.28 16.06
N ASN A 8 11.29 -14.35 14.90
CA ASN A 8 11.36 -15.48 13.97
C ASN A 8 12.39 -15.22 12.86
N ASP A 9 12.47 -13.98 12.41
CA ASP A 9 13.40 -13.54 11.38
C ASP A 9 13.97 -12.17 11.75
N ALA A 10 14.98 -12.19 12.63
CA ALA A 10 15.70 -10.99 13.03
C ALA A 10 16.59 -10.44 11.91
N GLU A 11 16.92 -11.23 10.90
CA GLU A 11 17.71 -10.78 9.76
C GLU A 11 16.90 -9.78 8.93
N HIS A 12 15.66 -10.11 8.57
CA HIS A 12 14.83 -9.22 7.75
C HIS A 12 13.92 -8.31 8.58
N PHE A 13 13.51 -8.70 9.78
CA PHE A 13 12.63 -7.89 10.65
C PHE A 13 13.31 -7.39 11.93
N GLY A 14 14.65 -7.38 12.00
CA GLY A 14 15.40 -6.94 13.19
C GLY A 14 15.37 -5.44 13.48
N SER A 15 14.93 -4.61 12.54
CA SER A 15 14.74 -3.17 12.74
C SER A 15 13.43 -2.68 12.13
N ILE A 16 12.92 -1.56 12.67
CA ILE A 16 11.70 -0.92 12.17
C ILE A 16 11.85 -0.54 10.69
N VAL A 17 13.03 -0.06 10.28
CA VAL A 17 13.29 0.35 8.89
C VAL A 17 13.22 -0.85 7.94
N ARG A 18 13.80 -2.00 8.30
CA ARG A 18 13.70 -3.21 7.46
C ARG A 18 12.28 -3.76 7.39
N ALA A 19 11.54 -3.72 8.50
CA ALA A 19 10.12 -4.07 8.48
C ALA A 19 9.28 -3.11 7.62
N PHE A 20 9.67 -1.83 7.55
CA PHE A 20 9.02 -0.82 6.73
C PHE A 20 9.24 -1.05 5.23
N TRP A 21 10.42 -1.55 4.84
CA TRP A 21 10.70 -1.99 3.46
C TRP A 21 9.67 -3.02 2.98
N PHE A 22 9.48 -4.10 3.75
CA PHE A 22 8.45 -5.11 3.46
C PHE A 22 7.05 -4.49 3.35
N SER A 23 6.68 -3.61 4.28
CA SER A 23 5.38 -2.95 4.28
C SER A 23 5.14 -2.13 3.01
N ILE A 24 6.11 -1.31 2.58
CA ILE A 24 5.98 -0.52 1.35
C ILE A 24 5.82 -1.43 0.14
N VAL A 25 6.75 -2.37 -0.04
CA VAL A 25 6.78 -3.28 -1.20
C VAL A 25 5.47 -4.07 -1.32
N THR A 26 4.89 -4.47 -0.19
CA THR A 26 3.60 -5.17 -0.15
C THR A 26 2.43 -4.23 -0.46
N MET A 27 2.40 -3.04 0.15
CA MET A 27 1.33 -2.05 -0.07
C MET A 27 1.30 -1.53 -1.50
N THR A 28 2.45 -1.37 -2.14
CA THR A 28 2.54 -0.94 -3.54
C THR A 28 2.37 -2.11 -4.52
N THR A 29 1.98 -3.28 -4.04
CA THR A 29 1.76 -4.51 -4.81
C THR A 29 2.98 -4.95 -5.64
N ILE A 30 4.20 -4.54 -5.25
CA ILE A 30 5.43 -4.92 -5.96
C ILE A 30 5.77 -6.37 -5.63
N GLY A 31 5.82 -6.70 -4.33
CA GLY A 31 5.98 -8.07 -3.87
C GLY A 31 7.24 -8.79 -4.39
N TYR A 32 8.43 -8.23 -4.20
CA TYR A 32 9.69 -8.86 -4.65
C TYR A 32 9.91 -10.28 -4.13
N GLY A 33 9.36 -10.60 -2.94
CA GLY A 33 9.50 -11.92 -2.33
C GLY A 33 10.84 -12.15 -1.63
N ASP A 34 11.68 -11.13 -1.53
CA ASP A 34 12.94 -11.10 -0.78
C ASP A 34 12.71 -11.23 0.74
N VAL A 35 11.63 -10.62 1.23
CA VAL A 35 11.24 -10.67 2.64
C VAL A 35 9.78 -11.12 2.74
N THR A 36 9.50 -12.13 3.57
CA THR A 36 8.13 -12.60 3.80
C THR A 36 7.90 -12.96 5.27
N PRO A 37 6.72 -12.63 5.84
CA PRO A 37 6.40 -13.00 7.21
C PRO A 37 6.12 -14.50 7.31
N THR A 38 6.68 -15.11 8.35
CA THR A 38 6.57 -16.55 8.59
C THR A 38 5.41 -16.88 9.52
N THR A 39 5.09 -15.98 10.47
CA THR A 39 4.04 -16.20 11.46
C THR A 39 2.65 -16.10 10.83
N SER A 40 1.70 -16.85 11.38
CA SER A 40 0.29 -16.81 10.94
C SER A 40 -0.31 -15.41 11.04
N LEU A 41 -0.03 -14.68 12.12
CA LEU A 41 -0.49 -13.30 12.30
C LEU A 41 0.22 -12.33 11.35
N GLY A 42 1.51 -12.52 11.10
CA GLY A 42 2.27 -11.73 10.14
C GLY A 42 1.72 -11.87 8.71
N LYS A 43 1.33 -13.09 8.32
CA LYS A 43 0.68 -13.35 7.03
C LYS A 43 -0.68 -12.66 6.91
N ILE A 44 -1.51 -12.67 7.97
CA ILE A 44 -2.78 -11.94 7.99
C ILE A 44 -2.55 -10.43 7.82
N LEU A 45 -1.54 -9.86 8.49
CA LEU A 45 -1.19 -8.45 8.31
C LEU A 45 -0.67 -8.14 6.89
N ALA A 46 0.08 -9.05 6.26
CA ALA A 46 0.53 -8.88 4.88
C ALA A 46 -0.65 -8.81 3.90
N ILE A 47 -1.66 -9.65 4.09
CA ILE A 47 -2.91 -9.58 3.31
C ILE A 47 -3.60 -8.23 3.51
N ALA A 48 -3.70 -7.77 4.77
CA ALA A 48 -4.29 -6.47 5.08
C ALA A 48 -3.52 -5.31 4.40
N PHE A 49 -2.19 -5.33 4.38
CA PHE A 49 -1.38 -4.34 3.68
C PHE A 49 -1.66 -4.31 2.17
N GLY A 50 -1.79 -5.48 1.53
CA GLY A 50 -2.16 -5.55 0.12
C GLY A 50 -3.53 -4.94 -0.17
N ILE A 51 -4.55 -5.27 0.64
CA ILE A 51 -5.90 -4.73 0.50
C ILE A 51 -5.90 -3.20 0.67
N ILE A 52 -5.24 -2.70 1.72
CA ILE A 52 -5.14 -1.25 1.98
C ILE A 52 -4.46 -0.54 0.81
N GLY A 53 -3.38 -1.12 0.28
CA GLY A 53 -2.67 -0.58 -0.88
C GLY A 53 -3.57 -0.38 -2.10
N ILE A 54 -4.33 -1.41 -2.46
CA ILE A 54 -5.27 -1.37 -3.59
C ILE A 54 -6.37 -0.32 -3.35
N VAL A 55 -6.95 -0.29 -2.14
CA VAL A 55 -7.99 0.69 -1.77
C VAL A 55 -7.45 2.12 -1.86
N CYS A 56 -6.23 2.38 -1.39
CA CYS A 56 -5.60 3.70 -1.49
C CYS A 56 -5.45 4.16 -2.95
N VAL A 57 -4.98 3.28 -3.84
CA VAL A 57 -4.82 3.61 -5.28
C VAL A 57 -6.19 3.85 -5.94
N ALA A 58 -7.20 3.04 -5.59
CA ALA A 58 -8.55 3.20 -6.11
C ALA A 58 -9.17 4.56 -5.71
N LEU A 59 -9.05 4.94 -4.43
CA LEU A 59 -9.54 6.22 -3.92
C LEU A 59 -8.80 7.41 -4.54
N LEU A 60 -7.48 7.32 -4.68
CA LEU A 60 -6.69 8.36 -5.34
C LEU A 60 -7.14 8.57 -6.79
N THR A 61 -7.35 7.48 -7.52
CA THR A 61 -7.80 7.51 -8.93
C THR A 61 -9.20 8.11 -9.04
N ALA A 62 -10.12 7.73 -8.15
CA ALA A 62 -11.47 8.27 -8.12
C ALA A 62 -11.48 9.80 -7.91
N ASN A 63 -10.69 10.30 -6.96
CA ASN A 63 -10.60 11.73 -6.67
C ASN A 63 -10.01 12.52 -7.86
N ILE A 64 -9.01 11.97 -8.56
CA ILE A 64 -8.43 12.59 -9.75
C ILE A 64 -9.45 12.66 -10.89
N LEU A 65 -10.21 11.59 -11.10
CA LEU A 65 -11.25 11.56 -12.13
C LEU A 65 -12.35 12.59 -11.86
N GLU A 66 -12.82 12.69 -10.62
CA GLU A 66 -13.83 13.68 -10.22
C GLU A 66 -13.32 15.12 -10.38
N ALA A 67 -12.05 15.38 -10.04
CA ALA A 67 -11.45 16.68 -10.27
C ALA A 67 -11.44 17.02 -11.78
N ASN A 68 -11.00 16.08 -12.62
CA ASN A 68 -10.94 16.28 -14.07
C ASN A 68 -12.32 16.47 -14.70
N SER A 69 -13.37 15.77 -14.22
CA SER A 69 -14.73 15.95 -14.74
C SER A 69 -15.26 17.36 -14.44
N LYS A 70 -15.05 17.86 -13.22
CA LYS A 70 -15.42 19.23 -12.84
C LYS A 70 -14.70 20.29 -13.66
N PHE A 71 -13.39 20.10 -13.92
CA PHE A 71 -12.64 21.02 -14.78
C PHE A 71 -13.17 21.04 -16.22
N ASN A 72 -13.56 19.89 -16.78
CA ASN A 72 -14.11 19.82 -18.14
C ASN A 72 -15.48 20.52 -18.26
N GLU A 73 -16.34 20.38 -17.24
CA GLU A 73 -17.64 21.08 -17.18
C GLU A 73 -17.46 22.61 -17.17
N LEU A 74 -16.56 23.13 -16.32
CA LEU A 74 -16.28 24.57 -16.25
C LEU A 74 -15.73 25.15 -17.57
N GLN A 75 -14.96 24.37 -18.32
CA GLN A 75 -14.49 24.77 -19.65
C GLN A 75 -15.59 24.74 -20.71
N SER A 76 -16.60 23.88 -20.55
CA SER A 76 -17.77 23.87 -21.42
C SER A 76 -18.59 25.15 -21.21
N ASP A 77 -18.87 25.50 -19.96
CA ASP A 77 -19.66 26.68 -19.61
C ASP A 77 -18.97 28.01 -19.97
N ALA A 78 -17.63 28.05 -19.91
CA ALA A 78 -16.85 29.24 -20.26
C ALA A 78 -16.71 29.49 -21.77
N LYS A 79 -17.07 28.51 -22.63
CA LYS A 79 -17.00 28.61 -24.09
C LYS A 79 -18.34 29.00 -24.75
N VAL A 80 -19.40 29.18 -23.96
CA VAL A 80 -20.72 29.69 -24.38
C VAL A 80 -20.79 31.19 -24.11
#